data_AF-A0A9E7FE32-F1
#
_entry.id   AF-A0A9E7FE32-F1
#
_cell.length_a   1.000
_cell.length_b   1.000
_cell.length_c   1.000
_cell.angle_alpha   90.00
_cell.angle_beta   90.00
_cell.angle_gamma   90.00
#
_symmetry.space_group_name_H-M   'P 1'
#
loop_
_entity.id
_entity.type
_entity.pdbx_description
1 polymer ?
#
loop_
_entity_poly.entity_id
_entity_poly.type
_entity_poly.pdbx_seq_one_letter_code
_entity_poly.pdbx_strand_id
1 'polypeptide(L)'
;MDSSSVVLALRTASAWWDEVNNSSLWQDRIFHALSVLFGLISAVALIQLIRIECRVPEFGWTTQKVFHLLNFLVNGVRSLVFVFRRGVQKMNPIIQHILLDLPGLAFFTTYALLVLFWAEIYYQARSVSTDGLRPTFYTINAVTYVIQIALWLFLWWKPIQAMIIISKIFFAGVSFFAALGFLLYGGRLFLMLKRFPVESKGRRKKLQEVGYVTTICFLCFLLRCIMVCFNAFDKAADLDVLDHPILNLLYYLLVEILPSSLVLFILRKLPPKRGITQYHPIH
;
A
#
# COMPACT_ATOMS: atom_id res chain seq x y z
N MET A 1 35.02 21.88 -13.17
CA MET A 1 34.21 21.11 -14.15
C MET A 1 33.67 22.11 -15.15
N ASP A 2 34.03 21.93 -16.42
CA ASP A 2 33.78 22.90 -17.47
C ASP A 2 32.29 22.91 -17.85
N SER A 3 31.67 24.08 -18.05
CA SER A 3 30.22 24.20 -18.29
C SER A 3 29.75 23.38 -19.51
N SER A 4 30.64 23.27 -20.51
CA SER A 4 30.52 22.42 -21.69
C SER A 4 30.35 20.92 -21.37
N SER A 5 31.11 20.41 -20.39
CA SER A 5 31.05 19.01 -19.96
C SER A 5 29.73 18.66 -19.26
N VAL A 6 29.19 19.59 -18.47
CA VAL A 6 27.90 19.43 -17.80
C VAL A 6 26.76 19.44 -18.82
N VAL A 7 26.78 20.36 -19.79
CA VAL A 7 25.76 20.42 -20.85
C VAL A 7 25.78 19.15 -21.71
N LEU A 8 26.95 18.61 -22.04
CA LEU A 8 27.06 17.36 -22.80
C LEU A 8 26.55 16.16 -22.01
N ALA A 9 26.86 16.08 -20.70
CA ALA A 9 26.35 15.03 -19.82
C ALA A 9 24.82 15.09 -19.72
N LEU A 10 24.23 16.28 -19.58
CA LEU A 10 22.78 16.48 -19.54
C LEU A 10 22.11 16.09 -20.85
N ARG A 11 22.69 16.45 -21.99
CA ARG A 11 22.17 16.06 -23.32
C ARG A 11 22.20 14.56 -23.52
N THR A 12 23.30 13.91 -23.13
CA THR A 12 23.43 12.45 -23.21
C THR A 12 22.40 11.76 -22.30
N ALA A 13 22.20 12.27 -21.09
CA ALA A 13 21.19 11.75 -20.16
C ALA A 13 19.76 11.92 -20.71
N SER A 14 19.45 13.07 -21.31
CA SER A 14 18.15 13.32 -21.95
C SER A 14 17.90 12.37 -23.12
N ALA A 15 18.88 12.21 -24.02
CA ALA A 15 18.75 11.31 -25.16
C ALA A 15 18.57 9.85 -24.75
N TRP A 16 19.29 9.41 -23.71
CA TRP A 16 19.10 8.09 -23.13
C TRP A 16 17.70 7.93 -22.51
N TRP A 17 17.21 8.95 -21.81
CA TRP A 17 15.88 8.94 -21.20
C TRP A 17 14.78 8.80 -22.26
N ASP A 18 14.88 9.54 -23.35
CA ASP A 18 13.95 9.47 -24.48
C ASP A 18 13.98 8.09 -25.16
N GLU A 19 15.15 7.50 -25.33
CA GLU A 19 15.29 6.15 -25.87
C GLU A 19 14.60 5.10 -24.99
N VAL A 20 14.79 5.16 -23.67
CA VAL A 20 14.17 4.23 -22.72
C VAL A 20 12.65 4.37 -22.71
N ASN A 21 12.14 5.61 -22.75
CA ASN A 21 10.69 5.87 -22.71
C ASN A 21 9.99 5.40 -23.98
N ASN A 22 10.61 5.57 -25.15
CA ASN A 22 10.02 5.21 -26.44
C ASN A 22 10.27 3.74 -26.83
N SER A 23 11.23 3.07 -26.18
CA SER A 23 11.56 1.68 -26.48
C SER A 23 10.54 0.70 -25.89
N SER A 24 9.78 0.05 -26.76
CA SER A 24 8.81 -0.99 -26.39
C SER A 24 9.43 -2.13 -25.56
N LEU A 25 10.68 -2.49 -25.85
CA LEU A 25 11.42 -3.52 -25.11
C LEU A 25 11.70 -3.11 -23.66
N TRP A 26 12.11 -1.86 -23.43
CA TRP A 26 12.36 -1.33 -22.09
C TRP A 26 11.08 -1.20 -21.28
N GLN A 27 10.03 -0.66 -21.89
CA GLN A 27 8.69 -0.62 -21.29
C GLN A 27 8.26 -2.01 -20.83
N ASP A 28 8.32 -3.01 -21.71
CA ASP A 28 7.89 -4.37 -21.41
C ASP A 28 8.72 -4.99 -20.30
N ARG A 29 10.05 -4.86 -20.35
CA ARG A 29 10.94 -5.38 -19.29
C ARG A 29 10.62 -4.78 -17.93
N ILE A 30 10.36 -3.48 -17.87
CA ILE A 30 10.06 -2.78 -16.61
C ILE A 30 8.71 -3.23 -16.04
N PHE A 31 7.66 -3.30 -16.86
CA PHE A 31 6.35 -3.76 -16.39
C PHE A 31 6.37 -5.24 -16.00
N HIS A 32 7.11 -6.10 -16.71
CA HIS A 32 7.32 -7.50 -16.29
C HIS A 32 8.11 -7.59 -14.97
N ALA A 33 9.14 -6.77 -14.79
CA ALA A 33 9.88 -6.72 -13.53
C ALA A 33 8.98 -6.30 -12.35
N LEU A 34 8.15 -5.26 -12.53
CA LEU A 34 7.14 -4.85 -11.55
C LEU A 34 6.18 -6.00 -11.25
N SER A 35 5.67 -6.65 -12.29
CA SER A 35 4.78 -7.81 -12.15
C SER A 35 5.41 -8.91 -11.28
N VAL A 36 6.66 -9.28 -11.54
CA VAL A 36 7.38 -10.30 -10.76
C VAL A 36 7.50 -9.87 -9.30
N LEU A 37 7.88 -8.61 -9.03
CA LEU A 37 8.00 -8.10 -7.67
C LEU A 37 6.68 -8.16 -6.90
N PHE A 38 5.58 -7.71 -7.52
CA PHE A 38 4.24 -7.81 -6.92
C PHE A 38 3.79 -9.26 -6.76
N GLY A 39 4.09 -10.14 -7.72
CA GLY A 39 3.79 -11.57 -7.65
C GLY A 39 4.52 -12.25 -6.49
N LEU A 40 5.79 -11.91 -6.27
CA LEU A 40 6.57 -12.41 -5.13
C LEU A 40 5.96 -11.95 -3.79
N ILE A 41 5.56 -10.69 -3.67
CA ILE A 41 4.91 -10.18 -2.45
C ILE A 41 3.57 -10.89 -2.22
N SER A 42 2.77 -11.07 -3.27
CA SER A 42 1.50 -11.79 -3.22
C SER A 42 1.70 -13.23 -2.73
N ALA A 43 2.69 -13.94 -3.29
CA ALA A 43 3.03 -15.30 -2.88
C ALA A 43 3.48 -15.36 -1.40
N VAL A 44 4.34 -14.43 -0.95
CA VAL A 44 4.76 -14.34 0.45
C VAL A 44 3.57 -14.12 1.37
N ALA A 45 2.65 -13.22 1.03
CA ALA A 45 1.45 -12.94 1.81
C ALA A 45 0.56 -14.19 1.93
N LEU A 46 0.37 -14.93 0.83
CA LEU A 46 -0.39 -16.18 0.83
C LEU A 46 0.27 -17.27 1.69
N ILE A 47 1.58 -17.47 1.54
CA ILE A 47 2.33 -18.42 2.36
C ILE A 47 2.21 -18.07 3.85
N GLN A 48 2.33 -16.79 4.20
CA GLN A 48 2.16 -16.34 5.58
C GLN A 48 0.73 -16.57 6.09
N LEU A 49 -0.30 -16.30 5.28
CA LEU A 49 -1.70 -16.59 5.62
C LEU A 49 -1.92 -18.07 5.92
N ILE A 50 -1.49 -18.95 5.01
CA ILE A 50 -1.62 -20.41 5.17
C ILE A 50 -0.90 -20.86 6.45
N ARG A 51 0.33 -20.37 6.67
CA ARG A 51 1.09 -20.70 7.89
C ARG A 51 0.39 -20.26 9.17
N ILE A 52 -0.28 -19.10 9.16
CA ILE A 52 -1.05 -18.63 10.33
C ILE A 52 -2.29 -19.49 10.52
N GLU A 53 -3.04 -19.79 9.45
CA GLU A 53 -4.25 -20.64 9.51
C GLU A 53 -3.93 -22.03 10.05
N CYS A 54 -2.90 -22.70 9.53
CA CYS A 54 -2.49 -24.01 10.01
C CYS A 54 -1.91 -23.99 11.44
N ARG A 55 -1.41 -22.84 11.92
CA ARG A 55 -0.82 -22.70 13.24
C ARG A 55 -1.86 -22.52 14.34
N VAL A 56 -2.94 -21.80 14.02
CA VAL A 56 -4.00 -21.37 14.94
C VAL A 56 -5.38 -21.37 14.24
N PRO A 57 -5.89 -22.55 13.82
CA PRO A 57 -7.20 -22.65 13.18
C PRO A 57 -8.36 -22.25 14.11
N GLU A 58 -8.20 -22.45 15.42
CA GLU A 58 -9.23 -22.20 16.43
C GLU A 58 -9.61 -20.73 16.63
N PHE A 59 -8.73 -19.80 16.24
CA PHE A 59 -8.95 -18.35 16.42
C PHE A 59 -9.76 -17.69 15.29
N GLY A 60 -10.30 -18.49 14.34
CA GLY A 60 -11.10 -17.98 13.22
C GLY A 60 -10.37 -16.92 12.40
N TRP A 61 -11.12 -15.99 11.79
CA TRP A 61 -10.58 -14.91 10.97
C TRP A 61 -10.16 -13.69 11.80
N THR A 62 -8.88 -13.61 12.13
CA THR A 62 -8.29 -12.47 12.84
C THR A 62 -7.93 -11.31 11.89
N THR A 63 -7.80 -10.09 12.41
CA THR A 63 -7.34 -8.91 11.67
C THR A 63 -6.01 -9.18 10.94
N GLN A 64 -5.12 -9.95 11.54
CA GLN A 64 -3.86 -10.36 10.91
C GLN A 64 -4.09 -11.26 9.68
N LYS A 65 -4.96 -12.28 9.77
CA LYS A 65 -5.29 -13.15 8.62
C LYS A 65 -5.93 -12.34 7.49
N VAL A 66 -6.87 -11.45 7.82
CA VAL A 66 -7.50 -10.54 6.84
C VAL A 66 -6.46 -9.63 6.19
N PHE A 67 -5.51 -9.08 6.94
CA PHE A 67 -4.44 -8.24 6.39
C PHE A 67 -3.57 -8.99 5.37
N HIS A 68 -3.21 -10.24 5.64
CA HIS A 68 -2.42 -11.06 4.69
C HIS A 68 -3.25 -11.45 3.46
N LEU A 69 -4.53 -11.77 3.63
CA LEU A 69 -5.46 -12.03 2.54
C LEU A 69 -5.58 -10.81 1.61
N LEU A 70 -5.79 -9.63 2.18
CA LEU A 70 -5.87 -8.38 1.42
C LEU A 70 -4.56 -8.09 0.68
N ASN A 71 -3.40 -8.29 1.31
CA ASN A 71 -2.12 -8.16 0.62
C ASN A 71 -1.95 -9.16 -0.52
N PHE A 72 -2.34 -10.42 -0.33
CA PHE A 72 -2.31 -11.43 -1.39
C PHE A 72 -3.14 -10.96 -2.60
N LEU A 73 -4.38 -10.51 -2.35
CA LEU A 73 -5.30 -10.05 -3.40
C LEU A 73 -4.78 -8.78 -4.09
N VAL A 74 -4.43 -7.74 -3.34
CA VAL A 74 -3.97 -6.45 -3.90
C VAL A 74 -2.72 -6.62 -4.75
N ASN A 75 -1.70 -7.28 -4.20
CA ASN A 75 -0.45 -7.48 -4.92
C ASN A 75 -0.63 -8.48 -6.08
N GLY A 76 -1.51 -9.47 -5.94
CA GLY A 76 -1.85 -10.42 -7.01
C GLY A 76 -2.52 -9.73 -8.19
N VAL A 77 -3.57 -8.93 -7.94
CA VAL A 77 -4.25 -8.16 -8.99
C VAL A 77 -3.27 -7.17 -9.63
N ARG A 78 -2.45 -6.47 -8.84
CA ARG A 78 -1.43 -5.55 -9.38
C ARG A 78 -0.42 -6.28 -10.28
N SER A 79 0.05 -7.46 -9.87
CA SER A 79 0.94 -8.29 -10.68
C SER A 79 0.30 -8.65 -12.03
N LEU A 80 -0.96 -9.11 -12.02
CA LEU A 80 -1.71 -9.42 -13.24
C LEU A 80 -1.89 -8.19 -14.15
N VAL A 81 -2.25 -7.04 -13.58
CA VAL A 81 -2.39 -5.77 -14.33
C VAL A 81 -1.07 -5.41 -15.02
N PHE A 82 0.08 -5.65 -14.38
CA PHE A 82 1.38 -5.39 -15.00
C PHE A 82 1.81 -6.44 -16.04
N VAL A 83 1.53 -7.74 -15.82
CA VAL A 83 1.75 -8.77 -16.86
C VAL A 83 1.00 -8.39 -18.13
N PHE A 84 -0.26 -8.02 -17.98
CA PHE A 84 -1.14 -7.69 -19.10
C PHE A 84 -1.17 -6.20 -19.43
N ARG A 85 -0.16 -5.41 -19.02
CA ARG A 85 -0.19 -3.94 -19.11
C ARG A 85 -0.50 -3.44 -20.53
N ARG A 86 0.12 -4.00 -21.57
CA ARG A 86 -0.19 -3.64 -22.98
C ARG A 86 -1.62 -4.00 -23.38
N GLY A 87 -2.15 -5.11 -22.86
CA GLY A 87 -3.54 -5.51 -23.07
C GLY A 87 -4.49 -4.52 -22.42
N VAL A 88 -4.23 -4.15 -21.16
CA VAL A 88 -5.01 -3.16 -20.39
C VAL A 88 -5.08 -1.81 -21.12
N GLN A 89 -3.98 -1.36 -21.72
CA GLN A 89 -3.92 -0.10 -22.51
C GLN A 89 -4.76 -0.11 -23.79
N LYS A 90 -5.07 -1.30 -24.31
CA LYS A 90 -5.91 -1.46 -25.51
C LYS A 90 -7.39 -1.64 -25.17
N MET A 91 -7.73 -1.77 -23.88
CA MET A 91 -9.11 -1.92 -23.45
C MET A 91 -9.86 -0.59 -23.59
N ASN A 92 -11.19 -0.64 -23.44
CA ASN A 92 -11.98 0.57 -23.32
C ASN A 92 -11.41 1.45 -22.20
N PRO A 93 -11.29 2.79 -22.41
CA PRO A 93 -10.70 3.72 -21.43
C PRO A 93 -11.24 3.56 -20.01
N ILE A 94 -12.54 3.26 -19.85
CA ILE A 94 -13.14 3.13 -18.53
C ILE A 94 -12.72 1.81 -17.85
N ILE A 95 -12.63 0.72 -18.61
CA ILE A 95 -12.13 -0.57 -18.10
C ILE A 95 -10.66 -0.42 -17.70
N GLN A 96 -9.86 0.29 -18.50
CA GLN A 96 -8.49 0.64 -18.16
C GLN A 96 -8.43 1.39 -16.83
N HIS A 97 -9.19 2.49 -16.66
CA HIS A 97 -9.20 3.25 -15.41
C HIS A 97 -9.58 2.37 -14.21
N ILE A 98 -10.64 1.56 -14.31
CA ILE A 98 -11.06 0.67 -13.22
C ILE A 98 -9.93 -0.31 -12.85
N LEU A 99 -9.29 -0.95 -13.83
CA LEU A 99 -8.23 -1.93 -13.58
C LEU A 99 -6.96 -1.31 -12.98
N LEU A 100 -6.66 -0.05 -13.29
CA LEU A 100 -5.50 0.67 -12.75
C LEU A 100 -5.77 1.24 -11.34
N ASP A 101 -7.00 1.69 -11.10
CA ASP A 101 -7.44 2.32 -9.85
C ASP A 101 -7.77 1.29 -8.74
N LEU A 102 -8.41 0.18 -9.09
CA LEU A 102 -8.93 -0.81 -8.14
C LEU A 102 -7.85 -1.36 -7.18
N PRO A 103 -6.65 -1.76 -7.65
CA PRO A 103 -5.59 -2.19 -6.74
C PRO A 103 -5.17 -1.08 -5.77
N GLY A 104 -5.27 0.19 -6.18
CA GLY A 104 -5.00 1.34 -5.33
C GLY A 104 -6.02 1.52 -4.20
N LEU A 105 -7.31 1.33 -4.47
CA LEU A 105 -8.36 1.34 -3.43
C LEU A 105 -8.20 0.19 -2.46
N ALA A 106 -7.94 -1.00 -2.98
CA ALA A 106 -7.76 -2.18 -2.16
C ALA A 106 -6.46 -2.09 -1.31
N PHE A 107 -5.41 -1.44 -1.85
CA PHE A 107 -4.23 -1.05 -1.07
C PHE A 107 -4.61 -0.10 0.07
N PHE A 108 -5.41 0.95 -0.19
CA PHE A 108 -5.92 1.82 0.88
C PHE A 108 -6.65 1.02 1.98
N THR A 109 -7.59 0.14 1.62
CA THR A 109 -8.30 -0.71 2.59
C THR A 109 -7.36 -1.57 3.43
N THR A 110 -6.36 -2.16 2.77
CA THR A 110 -5.35 -3.01 3.42
C THR A 110 -4.59 -2.24 4.52
N TYR A 111 -4.17 -1.02 4.23
CA TYR A 111 -3.40 -0.22 5.18
C TYR A 111 -4.28 0.53 6.18
N ALA A 112 -5.53 0.86 5.82
CA ALA A 112 -6.53 1.32 6.77
C ALA A 112 -6.83 0.25 7.84
N LEU A 113 -6.80 -1.04 7.47
CA LEU A 113 -6.94 -2.15 8.41
C LEU A 113 -5.76 -2.21 9.40
N LEU A 114 -4.55 -1.89 8.93
CA LEU A 114 -3.37 -1.78 9.80
C LEU A 114 -3.48 -0.60 10.77
N VAL A 115 -3.99 0.55 10.31
CA VAL A 115 -4.27 1.70 11.18
C VAL A 115 -5.34 1.34 12.22
N LEU A 116 -6.42 0.65 11.81
CA LEU A 116 -7.43 0.12 12.73
C LEU A 116 -6.79 -0.79 13.78
N PHE A 117 -5.93 -1.73 13.37
CA PHE A 117 -5.24 -2.63 14.27
C PHE A 117 -4.39 -1.88 15.31
N TRP A 118 -3.70 -0.81 14.90
CA TRP A 118 -2.95 0.02 15.84
C TRP A 118 -3.83 0.84 16.77
N ALA A 119 -4.95 1.36 16.26
CA ALA A 119 -5.94 2.03 17.08
C ALA A 119 -6.51 1.08 18.14
N GLU A 120 -6.84 -0.17 17.77
CA GLU A 120 -7.31 -1.20 18.71
C GLU A 120 -6.27 -1.44 19.82
N ILE A 121 -4.99 -1.66 19.48
CA ILE A 121 -3.92 -1.85 20.48
C ILE A 121 -3.79 -0.64 21.39
N TYR A 122 -3.82 0.57 20.83
CA TYR A 122 -3.68 1.81 21.60
C TYR A 122 -4.83 2.00 22.58
N TYR A 123 -6.08 1.81 22.14
CA TYR A 123 -7.27 1.96 22.99
C TYR A 123 -7.35 0.87 24.07
N GLN A 124 -7.06 -0.39 23.71
CA GLN A 124 -7.01 -1.50 24.66
C GLN A 124 -5.97 -1.26 25.76
N ALA A 125 -4.78 -0.81 25.39
CA ALA A 125 -3.71 -0.55 26.36
C ALA A 125 -4.02 0.67 27.26
N ARG A 126 -5.00 1.50 26.89
CA ARG A 126 -5.55 2.61 27.68
C ARG A 126 -6.83 2.25 28.42
N SER A 127 -7.28 1.00 28.34
CA SER A 127 -8.57 0.53 28.87
C SER A 127 -9.77 1.39 28.45
N VAL A 128 -9.72 1.94 27.23
CA VAL A 128 -10.82 2.69 26.60
C VAL A 128 -11.56 1.75 25.65
N SER A 129 -12.88 1.94 25.50
CA SER A 129 -13.71 1.13 24.61
C SER A 129 -13.24 1.18 23.16
N THR A 130 -13.29 0.03 22.48
CA THR A 130 -12.93 -0.12 21.05
C THR A 130 -14.14 -0.18 20.13
N ASP A 131 -15.35 -0.09 20.67
CA ASP A 131 -16.60 -0.44 19.98
C ASP A 131 -16.85 0.41 18.72
N GLY A 132 -16.40 1.66 18.71
CA GLY A 132 -16.52 2.56 17.55
C GLY A 132 -15.48 2.32 16.45
N LEU A 133 -14.34 1.68 16.73
CA LEU A 133 -13.21 1.64 15.80
C LEU A 133 -13.51 0.84 14.52
N ARG A 134 -14.10 -0.36 14.66
CA ARG A 134 -14.44 -1.22 13.52
C ARG A 134 -15.57 -0.63 12.66
N PRO A 135 -16.70 -0.16 13.23
CA PRO A 135 -17.70 0.57 12.46
C PRO A 135 -17.11 1.75 11.70
N THR A 136 -16.26 2.57 12.32
CA THR A 136 -15.59 3.69 11.63
C THR A 136 -14.75 3.21 10.45
N PHE A 137 -13.96 2.14 10.61
CA PHE A 137 -13.20 1.56 9.49
C PHE A 137 -14.10 1.12 8.34
N TYR A 138 -15.20 0.41 8.63
CA TYR A 138 -16.15 -0.02 7.60
C TYR A 138 -16.83 1.16 6.91
N THR A 139 -17.26 2.17 7.66
CA THR A 139 -17.88 3.37 7.11
C THR A 139 -16.92 4.15 6.21
N ILE A 140 -15.66 4.35 6.63
CA ILE A 140 -14.66 5.05 5.81
C ILE A 140 -14.44 4.30 4.50
N ASN A 141 -14.26 2.98 4.54
CA ASN A 141 -14.08 2.19 3.31
C ASN A 141 -15.34 2.22 2.44
N ALA A 142 -16.52 2.03 3.01
CA ALA A 142 -17.77 2.08 2.26
C ALA A 142 -17.94 3.41 1.52
N VAL A 143 -17.73 4.55 2.22
CA VAL A 143 -17.79 5.89 1.61
C VAL A 143 -16.76 6.03 0.51
N THR A 144 -15.52 5.61 0.73
CA THR A 144 -14.46 5.71 -0.29
C THR A 144 -14.82 4.93 -1.56
N TYR A 145 -15.31 3.70 -1.42
CA TYR A 145 -15.68 2.86 -2.57
C TYR A 145 -16.94 3.37 -3.27
N VAL A 146 -17.94 3.85 -2.53
CA VAL A 146 -19.16 4.43 -3.11
C VAL A 146 -18.82 5.66 -3.96
N ILE A 147 -18.00 6.57 -3.43
CA ILE A 147 -17.55 7.74 -4.19
C ILE A 147 -16.77 7.32 -5.45
N GLN A 148 -15.86 6.35 -5.32
CA GLN A 148 -15.07 5.91 -6.47
C GLN A 148 -15.92 5.22 -7.55
N ILE A 149 -16.85 4.37 -7.16
CA ILE A 149 -17.79 3.72 -8.09
C ILE A 149 -18.64 4.78 -8.78
N ALA A 150 -19.13 5.78 -8.06
CA ALA A 150 -19.87 6.90 -8.65
C ALA A 150 -19.02 7.65 -9.68
N LEU A 151 -17.76 7.97 -9.36
CA LEU A 151 -16.83 8.61 -10.30
C LEU A 151 -16.59 7.79 -11.56
N TRP A 152 -16.41 6.47 -11.44
CA TRP A 152 -16.30 5.58 -12.60
C TRP A 152 -17.57 5.56 -13.45
N LEU A 153 -18.77 5.55 -12.84
CA LEU A 153 -20.04 5.61 -13.56
C LEU A 153 -20.23 6.95 -14.28
N PHE A 154 -19.84 8.07 -13.67
CA PHE A 154 -19.87 9.38 -14.32
C PHE A 154 -18.90 9.46 -15.49
N LEU A 155 -17.67 8.95 -15.33
CA LEU A 155 -16.69 8.80 -16.41
C LEU A 155 -17.21 7.90 -17.53
N TRP A 156 -17.96 6.85 -17.19
CA TRP A 156 -18.58 5.96 -18.17
C TRP A 156 -19.59 6.68 -19.05
N TRP A 157 -20.42 7.55 -18.46
CA TRP A 157 -21.42 8.29 -19.23
C TRP A 157 -20.78 9.40 -20.06
N LYS A 158 -19.95 10.25 -19.43
CA LYS A 158 -19.27 11.36 -20.12
C LYS A 158 -17.81 11.47 -19.66
N PRO A 159 -16.84 11.02 -20.47
CA PRO A 159 -15.41 11.12 -20.15
C PRO A 159 -14.93 12.57 -20.35
N ILE A 160 -15.22 13.43 -19.38
CA ILE A 160 -14.79 14.83 -19.37
C ILE A 160 -13.47 14.92 -18.59
N GLN A 161 -12.51 15.71 -19.09
CA GLN A 161 -11.21 15.91 -18.44
C GLN A 161 -11.33 16.30 -16.97
N ALA A 162 -12.32 17.14 -16.63
CA ALA A 162 -12.62 17.53 -15.26
C ALA A 162 -12.93 16.33 -14.34
N MET A 163 -13.64 15.31 -14.83
CA MET A 163 -13.95 14.10 -14.05
C MET A 163 -12.69 13.25 -13.78
N ILE A 164 -11.77 13.17 -14.74
CA ILE A 164 -10.49 12.48 -14.57
C ILE A 164 -9.66 13.18 -13.49
N ILE A 165 -9.58 14.51 -13.54
CA ILE A 165 -8.89 15.33 -12.52
C ILE A 165 -9.52 15.11 -11.15
N ILE A 166 -10.85 15.16 -11.04
CA ILE A 166 -11.56 14.92 -9.76
C ILE A 166 -11.25 13.53 -9.21
N SER A 167 -11.23 12.49 -10.05
CA SER A 167 -10.87 11.12 -9.62
C SER A 167 -9.45 11.07 -9.06
N LYS A 168 -8.48 11.68 -9.74
CA LYS A 168 -7.09 11.75 -9.27
C LYS A 168 -6.98 12.52 -7.95
N ILE A 169 -7.63 13.69 -7.82
CA ILE A 169 -7.65 14.48 -6.57
C ILE A 169 -8.31 13.71 -5.43
N PHE A 170 -9.38 12.96 -5.70
CA PHE A 170 -10.00 12.10 -4.71
C PHE A 170 -9.03 11.02 -4.20
N PHE A 171 -8.32 10.32 -5.09
CA PHE A 171 -7.29 9.36 -4.71
C PHE A 171 -6.14 9.98 -3.91
N ALA A 172 -5.73 11.21 -4.25
CA ALA A 172 -4.73 11.94 -3.49
C ALA A 172 -5.25 12.26 -2.07
N GLY A 173 -6.49 12.72 -1.95
CA GLY A 173 -7.16 12.95 -0.66
C GLY A 173 -7.25 11.69 0.20
N VAL A 174 -7.68 10.57 -0.37
CA VAL A 174 -7.72 9.27 0.32
C VAL A 174 -6.33 8.86 0.82
N SER A 175 -5.29 9.08 0.00
CA SER A 175 -3.90 8.81 0.38
C SER A 175 -3.41 9.73 1.51
N PHE A 176 -3.78 11.01 1.47
CA PHE A 176 -3.47 11.97 2.53
C PHE A 176 -4.10 11.57 3.87
N PHE A 177 -5.39 11.20 3.87
CA PHE A 177 -6.06 10.74 5.08
C PHE A 177 -5.47 9.43 5.62
N ALA A 178 -5.04 8.52 4.75
CA ALA A 178 -4.30 7.33 5.18
C ALA A 178 -2.97 7.70 5.86
N ALA A 179 -2.20 8.64 5.29
CA ALA A 179 -0.97 9.15 5.90
C ALA A 179 -1.24 9.75 7.28
N LEU A 180 -2.28 10.57 7.43
CA LEU A 180 -2.70 11.11 8.73
C LEU A 180 -3.09 9.99 9.71
N GLY A 181 -3.79 8.96 9.26
CA GLY A 181 -4.12 7.78 10.07
C GLY A 181 -2.88 7.10 10.65
N PHE A 182 -1.85 6.88 9.83
CA PHE A 182 -0.55 6.36 10.28
C PHE A 182 0.13 7.30 11.28
N LEU A 183 0.20 8.59 10.98
CA LEU A 183 0.83 9.57 11.86
C LEU A 183 0.15 9.65 13.23
N LEU A 184 -1.19 9.67 13.25
CA LEU A 184 -1.98 9.79 14.47
C LEU A 184 -1.95 8.51 15.30
N TYR A 185 -2.39 7.38 14.75
CA TYR A 185 -2.53 6.14 15.54
C TYR A 185 -1.18 5.43 15.72
N GLY A 186 -0.33 5.41 14.70
CA GLY A 186 1.03 4.87 14.80
C GLY A 186 1.91 5.72 15.71
N GLY A 187 1.84 7.05 15.57
CA GLY A 187 2.57 7.98 16.44
C GLY A 187 2.12 7.91 17.90
N ARG A 188 0.81 7.87 18.16
CA ARG A 188 0.26 7.69 19.52
C ARG A 188 0.71 6.36 20.13
N LEU A 189 0.65 5.27 19.37
CA LEU A 189 1.10 3.95 19.83
C LEU A 189 2.62 3.95 20.11
N PHE A 190 3.43 4.56 19.25
CA PHE A 190 4.88 4.69 19.44
C PHE A 190 5.22 5.49 20.72
N LEU A 191 4.58 6.64 20.92
CA LEU A 191 4.79 7.47 22.12
C LEU A 191 4.33 6.76 23.40
N MET A 192 3.20 6.06 23.33
CA MET A 192 2.71 5.23 24.43
C MET A 192 3.72 4.13 24.77
N LEU A 193 4.18 3.39 23.77
CA LEU A 193 5.21 2.37 23.94
C LEU A 193 6.49 2.96 24.52
N LYS A 194 6.87 4.21 24.21
CA LYS A 194 8.06 4.89 24.78
C LYS A 194 7.90 5.26 26.26
N ARG A 195 6.69 5.57 26.72
CA ARG A 195 6.43 6.02 28.11
C ARG A 195 6.39 4.91 29.16
N PHE A 196 6.12 3.65 28.79
CA PHE A 196 6.09 2.55 29.76
C PHE A 196 7.47 2.24 30.36
N PRO A 197 7.66 2.34 31.69
CA PRO A 197 8.95 2.11 32.34
C PRO A 197 9.14 0.61 32.63
N VAL A 198 9.50 -0.18 31.62
CA VAL A 198 9.98 -1.56 31.85
C VAL A 198 11.09 -1.91 30.85
N GLU A 199 12.26 -2.30 31.39
CA GLU A 199 13.54 -2.52 30.71
C GLU A 199 13.67 -3.90 30.02
N SER A 200 12.69 -4.34 29.24
CA SER A 200 12.82 -5.61 28.51
C SER A 200 13.40 -5.43 27.10
N LYS A 201 14.37 -6.28 26.70
CA LYS A 201 14.93 -6.34 25.32
C LYS A 201 13.83 -6.54 24.26
N GLY A 202 12.75 -7.24 24.61
CA GLY A 202 11.59 -7.47 23.74
C GLY A 202 10.81 -6.19 23.39
N ARG A 203 10.67 -5.24 24.32
CA ARG A 203 9.97 -3.96 24.08
C ARG A 203 10.72 -3.07 23.09
N ARG A 204 12.04 -2.94 23.19
CA ARG A 204 12.84 -2.10 22.26
C ARG A 204 12.65 -2.53 20.80
N LYS A 205 12.65 -3.85 20.56
CA LYS A 205 12.39 -4.43 19.24
C LYS A 205 10.98 -4.12 18.73
N LYS A 206 9.96 -4.24 19.60
CA LYS A 206 8.57 -3.93 19.25
C LYS A 206 8.33 -2.43 18.98
N LEU A 207 8.97 -1.57 19.76
CA LEU A 207 8.94 -0.11 19.56
C LEU A 207 9.56 0.26 18.21
N GLN A 208 10.71 -0.33 17.86
CA GLN A 208 11.33 -0.15 16.55
C GLN A 208 10.43 -0.67 15.42
N GLU A 209 9.85 -1.87 15.56
CA GLU A 209 8.90 -2.43 14.58
C GLU A 209 7.74 -1.46 14.31
N VAL A 210 7.07 -0.95 15.35
CA VAL A 210 5.96 0.02 15.20
C VAL A 210 6.45 1.34 14.59
N GLY A 211 7.58 1.85 15.05
CA GLY A 211 8.17 3.10 14.54
C GLY A 211 8.52 3.02 13.06
N TYR A 212 9.20 1.94 12.62
CA TYR A 212 9.54 1.73 11.22
C TYR A 212 8.31 1.63 10.34
N VAL A 213 7.32 0.83 10.71
CA VAL A 213 6.09 0.71 9.91
C VAL A 213 5.35 2.05 9.84
N THR A 214 5.27 2.78 10.96
CA THR A 214 4.56 4.06 11.02
C THR A 214 5.20 5.07 10.09
N THR A 215 6.50 5.29 10.24
CA THR A 215 7.24 6.28 9.45
C THR A 215 7.23 5.93 7.97
N ILE A 216 7.46 4.66 7.62
CA ILE A 216 7.51 4.24 6.22
C ILE A 216 6.13 4.33 5.58
N CYS A 217 5.07 3.80 6.21
CA CYS A 217 3.72 3.90 5.65
C CYS A 217 3.27 5.36 5.53
N PHE A 218 3.55 6.20 6.53
CA PHE A 218 3.30 7.64 6.47
C PHE A 218 3.98 8.27 5.25
N LEU A 219 5.30 8.06 5.07
CA LEU A 219 6.05 8.62 3.97
C LEU A 219 5.56 8.09 2.61
N CYS A 220 5.28 6.79 2.49
CA CYS A 220 4.78 6.19 1.26
C CYS A 220 3.41 6.77 0.87
N PHE A 221 2.46 6.89 1.81
CA PHE A 221 1.15 7.48 1.53
C PHE A 221 1.22 9.00 1.27
N LEU A 222 2.14 9.71 1.92
CA LEU A 222 2.38 11.11 1.63
C LEU A 222 2.97 11.31 0.22
N LEU A 223 3.96 10.51 -0.15
CA LEU A 223 4.52 10.48 -1.51
C LEU A 223 3.45 10.12 -2.53
N ARG A 224 2.58 9.14 -2.22
CA ARG A 224 1.41 8.80 -3.04
C ARG A 224 0.51 10.01 -3.27
N CYS A 225 0.13 10.70 -2.20
CA CYS A 225 -0.69 11.91 -2.28
C CYS A 225 -0.06 12.94 -3.22
N ILE A 226 1.22 13.25 -3.01
CA ILE A 226 1.94 14.25 -3.79
C ILE A 226 2.01 13.84 -5.27
N MET A 227 2.42 12.60 -5.55
CA MET A 227 2.55 12.10 -6.92
C MET A 227 1.22 12.04 -7.66
N VAL A 228 0.15 11.63 -6.99
CA VAL A 228 -1.19 11.59 -7.61
C VAL A 228 -1.73 13.01 -7.83
N CYS A 229 -1.43 13.97 -6.96
CA CYS A 229 -1.71 15.39 -7.22
C CYS A 229 -0.97 15.89 -8.48
N PHE A 230 0.31 15.59 -8.64
CA PHE A 230 1.05 15.94 -9.87
C PHE A 230 0.45 15.26 -11.10
N ASN A 231 0.13 13.98 -11.03
CA ASN A 231 -0.56 13.23 -12.09
C ASN A 231 -1.93 13.86 -12.48
N ALA A 232 -2.59 14.59 -11.57
CA ALA A 232 -3.85 15.27 -11.87
C ALA A 232 -3.68 16.49 -12.78
N PHE A 233 -2.52 17.16 -12.74
CA PHE A 233 -2.31 18.45 -13.42
C PHE A 233 -1.21 18.42 -14.48
N ASP A 234 -0.28 17.47 -14.40
CA ASP A 234 0.88 17.36 -15.29
C ASP A 234 0.86 16.01 -16.03
N LYS A 235 0.85 16.08 -17.37
CA LYS A 235 0.91 14.90 -18.22
C LYS A 235 2.25 14.17 -18.10
N ALA A 236 3.35 14.86 -17.79
CA ALA A 236 4.66 14.22 -17.60
C ALA A 236 4.71 13.35 -16.32
N ALA A 237 3.76 13.55 -15.40
CA ALA A 237 3.61 12.76 -14.19
C ALA A 237 2.58 11.62 -14.33
N ASP A 238 2.11 11.33 -15.56
CA ASP A 238 1.08 10.31 -15.77
C ASP A 238 1.60 8.90 -15.51
N LEU A 239 0.93 8.21 -14.59
CA LEU A 239 1.23 6.83 -14.17
C LEU A 239 0.40 5.80 -14.97
N ASP A 240 -0.60 6.25 -15.71
CA ASP A 240 -1.52 5.39 -16.45
C ASP A 240 -1.07 5.14 -17.89
N VAL A 241 0.10 5.64 -18.28
CA VAL A 241 0.69 5.46 -19.63
C VAL A 241 1.81 4.42 -19.65
N LEU A 242 2.18 3.95 -20.84
CA LEU A 242 3.35 3.08 -21.05
C LEU A 242 4.66 3.86 -21.11
N ASP A 243 4.59 5.11 -21.57
CA ASP A 243 5.76 5.89 -22.01
C ASP A 243 6.55 6.54 -20.85
N HIS A 244 6.12 6.31 -19.61
CA HIS A 244 6.87 6.69 -18.41
C HIS A 244 7.29 5.46 -17.58
N PRO A 245 7.99 4.47 -18.15
CA PRO A 245 8.25 3.20 -17.47
C PRO A 245 9.17 3.39 -16.25
N ILE A 246 10.16 4.28 -16.31
CA ILE A 246 11.05 4.57 -15.17
C ILE A 246 10.29 5.28 -14.03
N LEU A 247 9.41 6.24 -14.36
CA LEU A 247 8.56 6.90 -13.37
C LEU A 247 7.64 5.89 -12.69
N ASN A 248 6.99 5.02 -13.46
CA ASN A 248 6.17 3.93 -12.96
C ASN A 248 6.98 3.03 -12.02
N LEU A 249 8.17 2.60 -12.44
CA LEU A 249 9.06 1.77 -11.64
C LEU A 249 9.36 2.42 -10.28
N LEU A 250 9.81 3.67 -10.28
CA LEU A 250 10.14 4.39 -9.05
C LEU A 250 8.91 4.58 -8.15
N TYR A 251 7.78 4.99 -8.72
CA TYR A 251 6.54 5.17 -7.99
C TYR A 251 6.10 3.86 -7.30
N TYR A 252 5.96 2.77 -8.05
CA TYR A 252 5.46 1.51 -7.50
C TYR A 252 6.45 0.85 -6.53
N LEU A 253 7.76 1.00 -6.76
CA LEU A 253 8.78 0.53 -5.82
C LEU A 253 8.66 1.24 -4.47
N LEU A 254 8.60 2.57 -4.48
CA LEU A 254 8.62 3.38 -3.26
C LEU A 254 7.28 3.39 -2.53
N VAL A 255 6.17 3.48 -3.28
CA VAL A 255 4.84 3.76 -2.71
C VAL A 255 4.06 2.50 -2.38
N GLU A 256 4.30 1.37 -3.06
CA GLU A 256 3.51 0.14 -2.88
C GLU A 256 4.35 -1.08 -2.48
N ILE A 257 5.44 -1.37 -3.20
CA ILE A 257 6.29 -2.55 -2.96
C ILE A 257 7.05 -2.42 -1.63
N LEU A 258 7.70 -1.28 -1.39
CA LEU A 258 8.47 -1.03 -0.17
C LEU A 258 7.61 -1.16 1.10
N PRO A 259 6.44 -0.50 1.23
CA PRO A 259 5.61 -0.68 2.41
C PRO A 259 5.02 -2.08 2.50
N SER A 260 4.68 -2.76 1.39
CA SER A 260 4.09 -4.12 1.43
C SER A 260 5.11 -5.13 1.93
N SER A 261 6.31 -5.12 1.34
CA SER A 261 7.40 -6.00 1.73
C SER A 261 7.83 -5.79 3.18
N LEU A 262 7.98 -4.53 3.62
CA LEU A 262 8.35 -4.22 5.00
C LEU A 262 7.30 -4.68 6.00
N VAL A 263 6.02 -4.40 5.76
CA VAL A 263 4.95 -4.76 6.70
C VAL A 263 4.84 -6.27 6.81
N LEU A 264 4.84 -7.01 5.69
CA LEU A 264 4.83 -8.48 5.72
C LEU A 264 6.08 -9.05 6.39
N PHE A 265 7.24 -8.41 6.24
CA PHE A 265 8.45 -8.81 6.95
C PHE A 265 8.35 -8.60 8.46
N ILE A 266 7.74 -7.50 8.91
CA ILE A 266 7.58 -7.18 10.34
C ILE A 266 6.49 -8.06 10.97
N LEU A 267 5.40 -8.32 10.24
CA LEU A 267 4.27 -9.15 10.70
C LEU A 267 4.48 -10.66 10.49
N ARG A 268 5.63 -11.09 9.96
CA ARG A 268 5.94 -12.53 9.72
C ARG A 268 5.95 -13.40 10.97
N LYS A 269 5.96 -12.81 12.16
CA LYS A 269 5.99 -13.57 13.42
C LYS A 269 4.65 -14.26 13.62
N LEU A 270 4.71 -15.58 13.74
CA LEU A 270 3.54 -16.40 14.01
C LEU A 270 3.04 -16.19 15.44
N PRO A 271 1.72 -16.26 15.67
CA PRO A 271 1.18 -16.29 17.02
C PRO A 271 1.74 -17.49 17.81
N PRO A 272 1.97 -17.33 19.12
CA PRO A 272 2.43 -18.43 19.96
C PRO A 272 1.41 -19.58 19.90
N LYS A 273 1.90 -20.83 19.79
CA LYS A 273 1.02 -21.99 20.01
C LYS A 273 0.60 -21.92 21.47
N ARG A 274 -0.66 -22.23 21.78
CA ARG A 274 -1.06 -22.47 23.17
C ARG A 274 -0.11 -23.56 23.70
N GLY A 275 0.72 -23.22 24.69
CA GLY A 275 1.33 -24.26 25.49
C GLY A 275 0.19 -25.04 26.11
N ILE A 276 0.25 -26.37 26.04
CA ILE A 276 -0.56 -27.22 26.92
C ILE A 276 -0.32 -26.65 28.30
N THR A 277 -1.31 -25.96 28.85
CA THR A 277 -1.23 -25.46 30.21
C THR A 277 -1.24 -26.74 31.04
N GLN A 278 -0.05 -27.21 31.44
CA GLN A 278 0.05 -28.18 32.51
C GLN A 278 -0.62 -27.48 33.70
N TYR A 279 -1.90 -27.79 33.91
CA TYR A 279 -2.52 -27.60 35.21
C TYR A 279 -1.62 -28.37 36.17
N HIS A 280 -0.82 -27.65 36.96
CA HIS A 280 -0.24 -28.26 38.15
C HIS A 280 -1.42 -28.55 39.07
N PRO A 281 -1.71 -29.83 39.39
CA PRO A 281 -2.68 -30.12 40.43
C PRO A 281 -2.17 -29.47 41.72
N ILE A 282 -3.05 -28.71 42.36
CA ILE A 282 -2.84 -28.24 43.72
C ILE A 282 -2.92 -29.51 44.58
N HIS A 283 -1.77 -29.95 45.09
CA HIS A 283 -1.68 -30.98 46.12
C HIS A 283 -1.80 -30.34 47.50
#